data_AF-A0AAF3J6F3-F1
#
_entry.id   AF-A0AAF3J6F3-F1
#
_cell.length_a   1.000
_cell.length_b   1.000
_cell.length_c   1.000
_cell.angle_alpha   90.00
_cell.angle_beta   90.00
_cell.angle_gamma   90.00
#
_symmetry.space_group_name_H-M   'P 1'
#
loop_
_entity.id
_entity.type
_entity.pdbx_description
1 polymer ?
#
loop_
_entity_poly.entity_id
_entity_poly.type
_entity_poly.pdbx_seq_one_letter_code
_entity_poly.pdbx_strand_id
1 'polypeptide(L)'
;MDPSSARRTRTIYTKTLFNEPVIKNQQECKDILLEVSKVHLRRGRLSPSASSLRERFVRARQQIGSNKIVIVVGGQAPKTIHNVDAYDPTTMQWTFLSPLSQRRCRCGVAPIGRHIYAVGGSNGAQRMKSVDVYDTVRNQWIPGPPF
;
A
#
# COMPACT_ATOMS: atom_id res chain seq x y z
N MET A 1 10.15 -26.16 -5.15
CA MET A 1 8.70 -26.09 -4.84
C MET A 1 8.12 -27.49 -4.81
N ASP A 2 7.38 -27.81 -3.76
CA ASP A 2 6.66 -29.08 -3.56
C ASP A 2 5.55 -29.28 -4.64
N PRO A 3 5.45 -30.45 -5.30
CA PRO A 3 4.33 -30.80 -6.19
C PRO A 3 2.93 -30.57 -5.57
N SER A 4 2.79 -30.70 -4.25
CA SER A 4 1.53 -30.46 -3.53
C SER A 4 1.13 -28.97 -3.54
N SER A 5 2.12 -28.07 -3.43
CA SER A 5 1.94 -26.62 -3.44
C SER A 5 1.43 -26.12 -4.79
N ALA A 6 1.94 -26.66 -5.90
CA ALA A 6 1.49 -26.30 -7.25
C ALA A 6 0.04 -26.71 -7.52
N ARG A 7 -0.41 -27.88 -7.04
CA ARG A 7 -1.82 -28.32 -7.14
C ARG A 7 -2.75 -27.44 -6.30
N ARG A 8 -2.32 -27.01 -5.13
CA ARG A 8 -3.09 -26.13 -4.24
C ARG A 8 -3.27 -24.74 -4.84
N THR A 9 -2.20 -24.16 -5.39
CA THR A 9 -2.22 -22.88 -6.11
C THR A 9 -3.14 -22.94 -7.33
N ARG A 10 -3.06 -24.01 -8.15
CA ARG A 10 -3.96 -24.19 -9.30
C ARG A 10 -5.43 -24.24 -8.92
N THR A 11 -5.76 -24.86 -7.80
CA THR A 11 -7.15 -25.02 -7.32
C THR A 11 -7.73 -23.70 -6.82
N ILE A 12 -6.94 -22.88 -6.13
CA ILE A 12 -7.35 -21.56 -5.63
C ILE A 12 -7.70 -20.62 -6.79
N TYR A 13 -6.83 -20.57 -7.81
CA TYR A 13 -7.07 -19.73 -8.98
C TYR A 13 -8.31 -20.16 -9.75
N THR A 14 -8.48 -21.45 -10.05
CA THR A 14 -9.54 -21.91 -10.96
C THR A 14 -10.91 -22.05 -10.31
N LYS A 15 -11.00 -22.41 -9.02
CA LYS A 15 -12.28 -22.69 -8.36
C LYS A 15 -12.81 -21.55 -7.48
N THR A 16 -11.91 -20.76 -6.89
CA THR A 16 -12.30 -19.74 -5.90
C THR A 16 -12.34 -18.35 -6.53
N LEU A 17 -11.23 -17.87 -7.10
CA LEU A 17 -11.14 -16.48 -7.59
C LEU A 17 -12.04 -16.18 -8.80
N PHE A 18 -12.20 -17.09 -9.77
CA PHE A 18 -13.08 -16.84 -10.92
C PHE A 18 -14.57 -16.79 -10.57
N ASN A 19 -14.96 -17.30 -9.40
CA ASN A 19 -16.34 -17.31 -8.93
C ASN A 19 -16.67 -16.14 -8.01
N GLU A 20 -15.69 -15.34 -7.58
CA GLU A 20 -15.94 -14.13 -6.80
C GLU A 20 -16.79 -13.14 -7.62
N PRO A 21 -17.91 -12.61 -7.07
CA PRO A 21 -18.84 -11.78 -7.83
C PRO A 21 -18.20 -10.56 -8.50
N VAL A 22 -17.22 -9.96 -7.81
CA VAL A 22 -16.47 -8.79 -8.28
C VAL A 22 -15.58 -9.13 -9.48
N ILE A 23 -15.05 -10.35 -9.53
CA ILE A 23 -14.15 -10.82 -10.58
C ILE A 23 -14.94 -11.42 -11.74
N LYS A 24 -16.01 -12.19 -11.45
CA LYS A 24 -16.83 -12.86 -12.46
C LYS A 24 -17.51 -11.89 -13.41
N ASN A 25 -17.78 -10.67 -12.98
CA ASN A 25 -18.45 -9.66 -13.80
C ASN A 25 -17.49 -8.69 -14.50
N GLN A 26 -16.18 -8.80 -14.26
CA GLN A 26 -15.17 -7.90 -14.81
C GLN A 26 -14.19 -8.66 -15.70
N GLN A 27 -14.26 -8.43 -17.02
CA GLN A 27 -13.42 -9.13 -17.99
C GLN A 27 -11.94 -8.84 -17.76
N GLU A 28 -11.59 -7.62 -17.40
CA GLU A 28 -10.21 -7.22 -17.08
C GLU A 28 -9.63 -8.03 -15.90
N CYS A 29 -10.43 -8.24 -14.85
CA CYS A 29 -10.01 -9.03 -13.69
C CYS A 29 -9.76 -10.50 -14.07
N LYS A 30 -10.59 -11.07 -14.94
CA LYS A 30 -10.42 -12.45 -15.42
C LYS A 30 -9.16 -12.59 -16.26
N ASP A 31 -8.91 -11.64 -17.15
CA ASP A 31 -7.73 -11.64 -18.01
C ASP A 31 -6.45 -11.58 -17.16
N ILE A 32 -6.42 -10.73 -16.13
CA ILE A 32 -5.31 -10.68 -15.15
C ILE A 32 -5.11 -12.03 -14.47
N LEU A 33 -6.18 -12.66 -13.97
CA LEU A 33 -6.07 -13.94 -13.24
C LEU A 33 -5.66 -15.11 -14.12
N LEU A 34 -6.15 -15.17 -15.36
CA LEU A 34 -5.73 -16.17 -16.34
C LEU A 34 -4.24 -16.04 -16.63
N GLU A 35 -3.73 -14.82 -16.78
CA GLU A 35 -2.32 -14.56 -17.05
C GLU A 35 -1.40 -14.84 -15.84
N VAL A 36 -1.80 -14.43 -14.63
CA VAL A 36 -1.09 -14.78 -13.39
C VAL A 36 -1.03 -16.30 -13.20
N SER A 37 -2.12 -16.99 -13.54
CA SER A 37 -2.18 -18.46 -13.52
C SER A 37 -1.21 -19.07 -14.52
N LYS A 38 -1.09 -18.55 -15.75
CA LYS A 38 -0.13 -19.03 -16.75
C LYS A 38 1.32 -18.92 -16.27
N VAL A 39 1.67 -17.82 -15.61
CA VAL A 39 3.01 -17.59 -15.03
C VAL A 39 3.28 -18.53 -13.86
N HIS A 40 2.34 -18.68 -12.93
CA HIS A 40 2.52 -19.53 -11.74
C HIS A 40 2.51 -21.03 -12.07
N LEU A 41 1.84 -21.45 -13.15
CA LEU A 41 1.67 -22.87 -13.50
C LEU A 41 2.72 -23.41 -14.48
N ARG A 42 3.51 -22.56 -15.15
CA ARG A 42 4.62 -23.00 -16.03
C ARG A 42 5.97 -22.89 -15.32
N ARG A 43 6.56 -24.03 -14.95
CA ARG A 43 7.96 -24.11 -14.49
C ARG A 43 8.89 -24.02 -15.70
N GLY A 44 9.73 -22.99 -15.75
CA GLY A 44 10.89 -22.92 -16.64
C GLY A 44 10.59 -22.28 -18.01
N ARG A 45 11.36 -21.23 -18.32
CA ARG A 45 11.26 -20.30 -19.46
C ARG A 45 10.04 -19.38 -19.45
N LEU A 46 10.28 -18.15 -18.99
CA LEU A 46 9.46 -17.01 -19.37
C LEU A 46 9.45 -16.93 -20.90
N SER A 47 8.26 -17.07 -21.50
CA SER A 47 8.01 -16.75 -22.90
C SER A 47 8.45 -15.31 -23.20
N PRO A 48 8.90 -14.97 -24.41
CA PRO A 48 9.05 -13.57 -24.84
C PRO A 48 7.77 -12.73 -24.65
N SER A 49 6.59 -13.36 -24.52
CA SER A 49 5.35 -12.66 -24.15
C SER A 49 5.26 -12.27 -22.67
N ALA A 50 6.19 -12.73 -21.81
CA ALA A 50 6.22 -12.36 -20.40
C ALA A 50 6.88 -11.00 -20.15
N SER A 51 7.67 -10.48 -21.09
CA SER A 51 8.15 -9.09 -21.03
C SER A 51 7.00 -8.10 -21.25
N SER A 52 6.08 -8.36 -22.19
CA SER A 52 4.88 -7.54 -22.37
C SER A 52 3.94 -7.60 -21.16
N LEU A 53 3.90 -8.72 -20.43
CA LEU A 53 3.16 -8.84 -19.17
C LEU A 53 3.77 -7.99 -18.04
N ARG A 54 5.11 -7.90 -17.96
CA ARG A 54 5.78 -6.98 -17.04
C ARG A 54 5.42 -5.54 -17.34
N GLU A 55 5.47 -5.13 -18.61
CA GLU A 55 5.16 -3.76 -19.01
C GLU A 55 3.68 -3.38 -18.76
N ARG A 56 2.75 -4.33 -18.94
CA ARG A 56 1.31 -4.05 -18.80
C ARG A 56 0.86 -3.99 -17.33
N PHE A 57 1.31 -4.91 -16.49
CA PHE A 57 0.78 -5.09 -15.13
C PHE A 57 1.80 -4.86 -14.01
N VAL A 58 3.10 -4.94 -14.32
CA VAL A 58 4.18 -4.55 -13.41
C VAL A 58 4.74 -3.22 -13.91
N ARG A 59 3.88 -2.21 -13.98
CA ARG A 59 4.36 -0.85 -14.18
C ARG A 59 5.18 -0.49 -12.94
N ALA A 60 6.48 -0.25 -13.12
CA ALA A 60 7.24 0.49 -12.13
C ALA A 60 6.39 1.72 -11.77
N ARG A 61 6.18 1.99 -10.49
CA ARG A 61 5.40 3.16 -10.05
C ARG A 61 5.96 4.36 -10.80
N GLN A 62 5.23 4.84 -11.80
CA GLN A 62 5.71 5.94 -12.62
C GLN A 62 5.93 7.10 -11.66
N GLN A 63 7.16 7.60 -11.63
CA GLN A 63 7.51 8.68 -10.74
C GLN A 63 6.84 9.95 -11.29
N ILE A 64 5.57 10.17 -10.92
CA ILE A 64 4.86 11.39 -11.29
C ILE A 64 5.49 12.54 -10.50
N GLY A 65 6.21 13.42 -11.19
CA GLY A 65 6.77 14.66 -10.65
C GLY A 65 8.18 14.54 -10.04
N SER A 66 8.98 15.59 -10.26
CA SER A 66 10.35 15.78 -9.79
C SER A 66 10.39 16.65 -8.53
N ASN A 67 9.78 16.21 -7.42
CA ASN A 67 10.12 16.63 -6.04
C ASN A 67 9.24 15.87 -5.03
N LYS A 68 9.61 14.64 -4.71
CA LYS A 68 8.85 13.83 -3.73
C LYS A 68 9.60 13.85 -2.40
N ILE A 69 8.88 14.18 -1.34
CA ILE A 69 9.36 14.06 0.04
C ILE A 69 8.86 12.74 0.66
N VAL A 70 9.60 12.22 1.62
CA VAL A 70 9.18 11.09 2.46
C VAL A 70 8.63 11.66 3.76
N ILE A 71 7.39 11.32 4.12
CA ILE A 71 6.80 11.73 5.40
C ILE A 71 6.72 10.51 6.33
N VAL A 72 7.28 10.66 7.52
CA VAL A 72 7.24 9.69 8.61
C VAL A 72 6.23 10.17 9.64
N VAL A 73 5.26 9.33 9.98
CA VAL A 73 4.11 9.70 10.83
C VAL A 73 4.11 8.86 12.11
N GLY A 74 4.31 9.49 13.26
CA GLY A 74 4.29 8.84 14.56
C GLY A 74 5.37 7.76 14.72
N GLY A 75 5.02 6.66 15.38
CA GLY A 75 5.93 5.54 15.60
C GLY A 75 6.24 5.30 17.07
N GLN A 76 7.32 4.58 17.33
CA GLN A 76 7.72 4.15 18.67
C GLN A 76 9.22 4.40 18.90
N ALA A 77 9.56 5.28 19.84
CA ALA A 77 10.94 5.66 20.15
C ALA A 77 11.11 6.19 21.60
N PRO A 78 11.35 5.32 22.61
CA PRO A 78 10.99 3.90 22.68
C PRO A 78 9.50 3.69 22.99
N LYS A 79 8.79 4.75 23.37
CA LYS A 79 7.33 4.80 23.58
C LYS A 79 6.65 5.40 22.35
N THR A 80 5.33 5.29 22.27
CA THR A 80 4.54 5.90 21.20
C THR A 80 4.76 7.42 21.16
N ILE A 81 5.05 7.96 19.97
CA ILE A 81 5.28 9.38 19.74
C ILE A 81 4.20 9.97 18.82
N HIS A 82 4.14 11.30 18.73
CA HIS A 82 3.23 12.05 17.86
C HIS A 82 3.97 12.88 16.80
N ASN A 83 5.30 12.78 16.74
CA ASN A 83 6.12 13.51 15.78
C ASN A 83 5.77 13.12 14.34
N VAL A 84 5.92 14.10 13.44
CA VAL A 84 5.79 13.89 12.01
C VAL A 84 6.95 14.60 11.35
N ASP A 85 7.75 13.86 10.60
CA ASP A 85 8.99 14.35 10.00
C ASP A 85 8.93 14.17 8.49
N ALA A 86 9.44 15.16 7.76
CA ALA A 86 9.60 15.11 6.32
C ALA A 86 11.07 15.05 5.95
N TYR A 87 11.45 14.06 5.15
CA TYR A 87 12.76 13.99 4.50
C TYR A 87 12.65 14.42 3.05
N ASP A 88 13.42 15.44 2.70
CA ASP A 88 13.60 15.87 1.32
C ASP A 88 14.90 15.24 0.76
N PRO A 89 14.80 14.30 -0.19
CA PRO A 89 15.98 13.65 -0.78
C PRO A 89 16.81 14.58 -1.66
N THR A 90 16.26 15.71 -2.13
CA THR A 90 16.97 16.69 -2.94
C THR A 90 17.92 17.52 -2.08
N THR A 91 17.48 17.92 -0.89
CA THR A 91 18.29 18.71 0.05
C THR A 91 19.00 17.84 1.09
N MET A 92 18.63 16.56 1.19
CA MET A 92 19.07 15.60 2.20
C MET A 92 18.81 16.09 3.63
N GLN A 93 17.71 16.82 3.84
CA GLN A 93 17.34 17.39 5.13
C GLN A 93 16.06 16.78 5.68
N TRP A 94 16.01 16.67 7.00
CA TRP A 94 14.79 16.40 7.76
C TRP A 94 14.17 17.71 8.22
N THR A 95 12.85 17.82 8.11
CA THR A 95 12.06 18.96 8.60
C THR A 95 10.92 18.47 9.47
N PHE A 96 10.69 19.12 10.60
CA PHE A 96 9.55 18.85 11.46
C PHE A 96 8.27 19.40 10.82
N LEU A 97 7.25 18.55 10.71
CA LEU A 97 5.90 18.94 10.30
C LEU A 97 4.99 19.09 11.52
N SER A 98 3.75 19.53 11.31
CA SER A 98 2.75 19.55 12.37
C SER A 98 2.60 18.16 12.98
N PRO A 99 2.73 18.02 14.31
CA PRO A 99 2.56 16.75 14.97
C PRO A 99 1.11 16.26 14.92
N LEU A 100 0.93 14.96 15.12
CA LEU A 100 -0.40 14.38 15.37
C LEU A 100 -1.01 14.95 16.66
N SER A 101 -2.34 15.03 16.72
CA SER A 101 -3.07 15.46 17.91
C SER A 101 -2.91 14.49 19.10
N GLN A 102 -2.63 13.22 18.83
CA GLN A 102 -2.36 12.19 19.80
C GLN A 102 -1.19 11.32 19.35
N ARG A 103 -0.46 10.74 20.32
CA ARG A 103 0.57 9.73 20.05
C ARG A 103 -0.04 8.59 19.24
N ARG A 104 0.66 8.11 18.21
CA ARG A 104 0.16 7.03 17.33
C ARG A 104 1.31 6.17 16.84
N CYS A 105 1.19 4.84 16.98
CA CYS A 105 2.08 3.85 16.38
C CYS A 105 1.27 2.70 15.77
N ARG A 106 1.90 1.90 14.92
CA ARG A 106 1.27 0.73 14.26
C ARG A 106 0.00 1.12 13.46
N CYS A 107 -0.08 2.36 12.99
CA CYS A 107 -1.15 2.85 12.13
C CYS A 107 -0.87 2.52 10.66
N GLY A 108 -1.93 2.45 9.85
CA GLY A 108 -1.79 2.52 8.40
C GLY A 108 -1.59 3.96 7.97
N VAL A 109 -0.64 4.21 7.05
CA VAL A 109 -0.38 5.55 6.51
C VAL A 109 -0.46 5.50 4.98
N ALA A 110 -1.25 6.37 4.37
CA ALA A 110 -1.39 6.43 2.92
C ALA A 110 -1.63 7.86 2.40
N PRO A 111 -0.94 8.29 1.33
CA PRO A 111 -1.29 9.51 0.61
C PRO A 111 -2.48 9.26 -0.32
N ILE A 112 -3.48 10.15 -0.28
CA ILE A 112 -4.65 10.13 -1.19
C ILE A 112 -4.90 11.57 -1.65
N GLY A 113 -4.71 11.82 -2.94
CA GLY A 113 -4.80 13.18 -3.50
C GLY A 113 -3.78 14.12 -2.84
N ARG A 114 -4.28 15.19 -2.20
CA ARG A 114 -3.46 16.20 -1.49
C ARG A 114 -3.30 15.92 0.00
N HIS A 115 -3.86 14.83 0.49
CA HIS A 115 -3.91 14.52 1.92
C HIS A 115 -3.13 13.26 2.26
N ILE A 116 -2.71 13.16 3.53
CA ILE A 116 -2.12 11.93 4.09
C ILE A 116 -3.00 11.44 5.22
N TYR A 117 -3.37 10.17 5.18
CA TYR A 117 -4.26 9.56 6.15
C TYR A 117 -3.45 8.70 7.12
N ALA A 118 -3.66 8.88 8.42
CA ALA A 118 -3.16 8.01 9.48
C ALA A 118 -4.34 7.29 10.12
N VAL A 119 -4.50 6.01 9.79
CA VAL A 119 -5.67 5.19 10.12
C VAL A 119 -5.35 4.24 11.28
N GLY A 120 -6.09 4.38 12.38
CA GLY A 120 -6.03 3.47 13.51
C GLY A 120 -4.68 3.43 14.22
N GLY A 121 -4.29 2.25 14.69
CA GLY A 121 -3.03 2.06 15.43
C GLY A 121 -3.23 2.05 16.95
N SER A 122 -2.24 2.52 17.70
CA SER A 122 -2.26 2.58 19.16
C SER A 122 -1.63 3.86 19.66
N ASN A 123 -2.20 4.46 20.71
CA ASN A 123 -1.62 5.61 21.41
C ASN A 123 -0.62 5.22 22.50
N GLY A 124 -0.30 3.94 22.62
CA GLY A 124 0.54 3.38 23.69
C GLY A 124 -0.25 2.81 24.86
N ALA A 125 -1.53 3.15 25.01
CA ALA A 125 -2.42 2.59 26.02
C ALA A 125 -3.57 1.79 25.39
N GLN A 126 -4.17 2.29 24.31
CA GLN A 126 -5.37 1.72 23.69
C GLN A 126 -5.24 1.67 22.17
N ARG A 127 -5.95 0.71 21.56
CA ARG A 127 -6.12 0.65 20.11
C ARG A 127 -7.06 1.76 19.65
N MET A 128 -6.71 2.43 18.56
CA MET A 128 -7.43 3.57 18.04
C MET A 128 -8.32 3.18 16.86
N LYS A 129 -9.55 3.71 16.85
CA LYS A 129 -10.49 3.68 15.71
C LYS A 129 -10.56 5.01 14.94
N SER A 130 -9.84 6.01 15.43
CA SER A 130 -9.75 7.33 14.81
C SER A 130 -8.89 7.31 13.55
N VAL A 131 -9.24 8.18 12.61
CA VAL A 131 -8.42 8.54 11.45
C VAL A 131 -8.00 10.00 11.60
N ASP A 132 -6.72 10.29 11.39
CA ASP A 132 -6.25 11.67 11.25
C ASP A 132 -5.91 11.92 9.77
N VAL A 133 -6.23 13.12 9.28
CA VAL A 133 -5.98 13.53 7.89
C VAL A 133 -5.08 14.75 7.90
N TYR A 134 -3.92 14.64 7.26
CA TYR A 134 -2.97 15.74 7.11
C TYR A 134 -3.23 16.51 5.83
N ASP A 135 -3.46 17.81 5.96
CA ASP A 135 -3.51 18.76 4.85
C ASP A 135 -2.09 19.27 4.56
N THR A 136 -1.53 18.84 3.44
CA THR A 136 -0.15 19.18 3.03
C THR A 136 0.06 20.66 2.71
N VAL A 137 -1.02 21.40 2.44
CA VAL A 137 -0.97 22.84 2.14
C VAL A 137 -0.98 23.65 3.42
N ARG A 138 -1.83 23.25 4.36
CA ARG A 138 -1.99 23.95 5.65
C ARG A 138 -0.97 23.51 6.70
N ASN A 139 -0.27 22.39 6.46
CA ASN A 139 0.59 21.75 7.44
C ASN A 139 -0.16 21.52 8.76
N GLN A 140 -1.32 20.85 8.67
CA GLN A 140 -2.21 20.62 9.81
C GLN A 140 -2.88 19.26 9.73
N TRP A 141 -3.11 18.64 10.88
CA TRP A 141 -3.93 17.44 11.01
C TRP A 141 -5.36 17.81 11.40
N ILE A 142 -6.33 17.24 10.69
CA ILE A 142 -7.76 17.33 11.01
C ILE A 142 -8.32 15.93 11.30
N PRO A 143 -9.30 15.81 12.22
CA PRO A 143 -9.99 14.55 12.45
C PRO A 143 -10.71 14.07 11.18
N GLY A 144 -10.47 12.82 10.80
CA GLY A 144 -11.21 12.11 9.78
C GLY A 144 -12.36 11.27 10.37
N PRO A 145 -13.20 10.66 9.51
CA PRO A 145 -14.25 9.75 9.97
C PRO A 145 -13.65 8.53 10.69
N PRO A 146 -14.21 8.10 11.85
CA PRO A 146 -13.78 6.88 12.52
C PRO A 146 -14.23 5.61 11.75
N PHE A 147 -13.61 4.47 12.04
CA PHE A 147 -13.95 3.16 11.46
C PHE A 147 -14.17 2.07 12.51
#